data_AF-A0A183ELD6-F1
#
_entry.id   AF-A0A183ELD6-F1
#
_cell.length_a   1.000
_cell.length_b   1.000
_cell.length_c   1.000
_cell.angle_alpha   90.00
_cell.angle_beta   90.00
_cell.angle_gamma   90.00
#
_symmetry.space_group_name_H-M   'P 1'
#
loop_
_entity.id
_entity.type
_entity.pdbx_description
1 polymer ?
#
loop_
_entity_poly.entity_id
_entity_poly.type
_entity_poly.pdbx_seq_one_letter_code
_entity_poly.pdbx_strand_id
1 'polypeptide(L)'
;MFSARISLNENESDAVHQFELMAKSANRAAASLELRLCTTPKRYNEILALREKLLSSQVPYKPQAARSILEDEFSLFPGTFYLDIIDEKYRRYYLQA
;
A
#
# COMPACT_ATOMS: atom_id res chain seq x y z
N MET A 1 -5.63 -14.25 0.71
CA MET A 1 -5.58 -15.42 -0.20
C MET A 1 -6.02 -14.90 -1.57
N PHE A 2 -5.11 -14.83 -2.54
CA PHE A 2 -5.46 -14.39 -3.90
C PHE A 2 -5.99 -15.59 -4.69
N SER A 3 -7.12 -15.43 -5.35
CA SER A 3 -7.76 -16.45 -6.20
C SER A 3 -7.93 -15.84 -7.59
N ALA A 4 -7.44 -16.55 -8.60
CA ALA A 4 -7.65 -16.18 -10.00
C ALA A 4 -8.53 -17.26 -10.63
N ARG A 5 -9.62 -16.85 -11.28
CA ARG A 5 -10.48 -17.72 -12.09
C ARG A 5 -10.05 -17.61 -13.55
N ILE A 6 -9.63 -18.72 -14.12
CA ILE A 6 -9.27 -18.83 -15.53
C ILE A 6 -10.51 -19.30 -16.28
N SER A 7 -11.02 -18.48 -17.19
CA SER A 7 -12.01 -18.92 -18.18
C SER A 7 -11.21 -19.34 -19.41
N LEU A 8 -11.17 -20.64 -19.69
CA LEU A 8 -10.58 -21.14 -20.91
C LEU A 8 -11.52 -20.78 -22.06
N ASN A 9 -11.19 -19.73 -22.80
CA ASN A 9 -11.82 -19.51 -24.09
C ASN A 9 -11.33 -20.62 -25.04
N GLU A 10 -12.16 -21.01 -26.01
CA GLU A 10 -11.90 -22.11 -26.95
C GLU A 10 -10.63 -21.92 -27.82
N ASN A 11 -10.08 -20.70 -27.84
CA ASN A 11 -8.85 -20.36 -28.53
C ASN A 11 -7.61 -20.59 -27.64
N GLU A 12 -6.83 -21.61 -27.97
CA GLU A 12 -5.58 -21.97 -27.27
C GLU A 12 -4.58 -20.81 -27.17
N SER A 13 -4.51 -19.95 -28.21
CA SER A 13 -3.67 -18.74 -28.23
C SER A 13 -4.06 -17.72 -27.15
N ASP A 14 -5.36 -17.55 -26.89
CA ASP A 14 -5.85 -16.60 -25.88
C ASP A 14 -5.59 -17.13 -24.47
N ALA A 15 -5.75 -18.43 -24.27
CA ALA A 15 -5.45 -19.07 -22.99
C ALA A 15 -3.97 -18.93 -22.60
N VAL A 16 -3.05 -19.21 -23.53
CA VAL A 16 -1.60 -19.04 -23.31
C VAL A 16 -1.26 -17.60 -22.92
N HIS A 17 -1.81 -16.62 -23.63
CA HIS A 17 -1.58 -15.21 -23.31
C HIS A 17 -2.08 -14.82 -21.91
N GLN A 18 -3.25 -15.31 -21.49
CA GLN A 18 -3.76 -15.06 -20.14
C GLN A 18 -2.85 -15.68 -19.06
N PHE A 19 -2.33 -16.88 -19.28
CA PHE A 19 -1.36 -17.51 -18.37
C PHE A 19 -0.07 -16.67 -18.26
N GLU A 20 0.44 -16.15 -19.37
CA GLU A 20 1.62 -15.27 -19.36
C GLU A 20 1.39 -13.99 -18.55
N LEU A 21 0.24 -13.34 -18.74
CA LEU A 21 -0.13 -12.13 -17.98
C LEU A 21 -0.23 -12.42 -16.48
N MET A 22 -0.82 -13.56 -16.11
CA MET A 22 -0.92 -14.00 -14.72
C MET A 22 0.46 -14.26 -14.10
N ALA A 23 1.31 -15.04 -14.78
CA ALA A 23 2.67 -15.31 -14.34
C ALA A 23 3.47 -14.01 -14.20
N LYS A 24 3.37 -13.10 -15.17
CA LYS A 24 4.02 -11.79 -15.14
C LYS A 24 3.53 -10.94 -13.96
N SER A 25 2.23 -10.93 -13.69
CA SER A 25 1.64 -10.22 -12.56
C SER A 25 2.11 -10.79 -11.22
N ALA A 26 2.11 -12.12 -11.08
CA ALA A 26 2.57 -12.80 -9.87
C ALA A 26 4.06 -12.56 -9.62
N ASN A 27 4.89 -12.66 -10.66
CA ASN A 27 6.33 -12.39 -10.57
C ASN A 27 6.61 -10.94 -10.20
N ARG A 28 5.86 -9.98 -10.76
CA ARG A 28 5.97 -8.57 -10.37
C ARG A 28 5.60 -8.38 -8.90
N ALA A 29 4.52 -8.99 -8.42
CA ALA A 29 4.12 -8.91 -7.02
C ALA A 29 5.17 -9.49 -6.07
N ALA A 30 5.77 -10.63 -6.44
CA ALA A 30 6.87 -11.22 -5.68
C ALA A 30 8.10 -10.29 -5.65
N ALA A 31 8.50 -9.73 -6.81
CA ALA A 31 9.61 -8.79 -6.88
C ALA A 31 9.37 -7.51 -6.05
N SER A 32 8.12 -7.03 -5.95
CA SER A 32 7.77 -5.89 -5.10
C SER A 32 7.99 -6.15 -3.61
N LEU A 33 8.05 -7.41 -3.15
CA LEU A 33 8.35 -7.73 -1.76
C LEU A 33 9.80 -7.40 -1.39
N GLU A 34 10.72 -7.46 -2.34
CA GLU A 34 12.15 -7.14 -2.16
C GLU A 34 12.39 -5.64 -2.02
N LEU A 35 11.47 -4.81 -2.53
CA LEU A 35 11.53 -3.35 -2.42
C LEU A 35 10.96 -2.83 -1.08
N ARG A 36 10.51 -3.72 -0.19
CA ARG A 36 10.00 -3.32 1.12
C ARG A 36 11.14 -2.82 2.00
N LEU A 37 10.85 -1.77 2.78
CA LEU A 37 11.78 -1.29 3.79
C LEU A 37 11.66 -2.11 5.07
N CYS A 38 12.79 -2.70 5.50
CA CYS A 38 12.88 -3.31 6.82
C CYS A 38 12.94 -2.20 7.88
N THR A 39 12.11 -2.31 8.91
CA THR A 39 12.06 -1.35 10.01
C THR A 39 12.44 -2.01 11.32
N THR A 40 13.03 -1.24 12.25
CA THR A 40 13.39 -1.76 13.56
C THR A 40 12.14 -2.00 14.40
N PRO A 41 12.14 -2.97 15.34
CA PRO A 41 11.00 -3.18 16.24
C PRO A 41 10.61 -1.93 17.05
N LYS A 42 11.60 -1.11 17.45
CA LYS A 42 11.37 0.17 18.11
C LYS A 42 10.54 1.09 17.22
N ARG A 43 10.94 1.27 15.96
CA ARG A 43 10.22 2.11 15.01
C ARG A 43 8.83 1.59 14.69
N TYR A 44 8.68 0.28 14.55
CA TYR A 44 7.38 -0.37 14.39
C TYR A 44 6.43 -0.03 15.54
N ASN A 45 6.89 -0.10 16.80
CA ASN A 45 6.08 0.24 17.96
C ASN A 45 5.72 1.72 18.04
N GLU A 46 6.62 2.62 17.64
CA GLU A 46 6.30 4.06 17.52
C GLU A 46 5.16 4.31 16.51
N ILE A 47 5.17 3.59 15.39
CA ILE A 47 4.09 3.66 14.38
C ILE A 47 2.77 3.14 14.94
N LEU A 48 2.79 2.05 15.72
CA LEU A 48 1.59 1.55 16.39
C LEU A 48 1.03 2.56 17.39
N ALA A 49 1.89 3.21 18.19
CA ALA A 49 1.45 4.24 19.13
C ALA A 49 0.81 5.46 18.41
N LEU A 50 1.34 5.86 17.25
CA LEU A 50 0.72 6.90 16.42
C LEU A 50 -0.66 6.47 15.89
N ARG A 51 -0.82 5.19 15.51
CA ARG A 51 -2.09 4.63 15.08
C ARG A 51 -3.13 4.61 16.20
N GLU A 52 -2.73 4.33 17.42
CA GLU A 52 -3.61 4.42 18.59
C GLU A 52 -4.01 5.87 18.86
N LYS A 53 -3.05 6.80 18.80
CA LYS A 53 -3.32 8.24 18.97
C LYS A 53 -4.30 8.79 17.93
N LEU A 54 -4.30 8.28 16.70
CA LEU A 54 -5.28 8.66 15.68
C LEU A 54 -6.73 8.45 16.16
N LEU A 55 -7.01 7.40 16.93
CA LEU A 55 -8.36 7.08 17.40
C LEU A 55 -8.90 8.11 18.41
N SER A 56 -8.01 8.76 19.15
CA SER A 56 -8.35 9.79 20.14
C SER A 56 -8.01 11.21 19.65
N SER A 57 -7.54 11.37 18.41
CA SER A 57 -7.16 12.66 17.85
C SER A 57 -8.39 13.52 17.56
N GLN A 58 -8.31 14.79 17.94
CA GLN A 58 -9.29 15.78 17.55
C GLN A 58 -9.12 16.13 16.06
N VAL A 59 -10.22 16.48 15.41
CA VAL A 59 -10.20 17.00 14.03
C VAL A 59 -10.00 18.52 14.05
N PRO A 60 -9.33 19.10 13.04
CA PRO A 60 -8.73 18.45 11.87
C PRO A 60 -7.43 17.69 12.22
N TYR A 61 -7.22 16.55 11.56
CA TYR A 61 -6.06 15.69 11.77
C TYR A 61 -5.34 15.43 10.45
N LYS A 62 -4.06 15.83 10.38
CA LYS A 62 -3.15 15.47 9.29
C LYS A 62 -2.28 14.30 9.74
N PRO A 63 -2.34 13.13 9.07
CA PRO A 63 -1.45 12.02 9.37
C PRO A 63 -0.01 12.49 9.30
N GLN A 64 0.68 12.38 10.43
CA GLN A 64 2.12 12.43 10.42
C GLN A 64 2.52 11.12 9.78
N ALA A 65 2.96 11.16 8.52
CA ALA A 65 3.80 10.10 7.98
C ALA A 65 4.78 9.76 9.10
N ALA A 66 4.97 8.49 9.41
CA ALA A 66 6.04 8.12 10.29
C ALA A 66 7.35 8.43 9.56
N ARG A 67 7.76 9.71 9.51
CA ARG A 67 8.96 10.22 8.85
C ARG A 67 10.09 9.24 9.11
N SER A 68 10.52 8.54 8.07
CA SER A 68 11.65 7.64 8.21
C SER A 68 12.83 8.49 8.67
N ILE A 69 13.58 8.04 9.67
CA ILE A 69 14.80 8.75 10.09
C ILE A 69 15.84 8.73 8.94
N LEU A 70 15.61 7.92 7.91
CA LEU A 70 16.50 7.69 6.77
C LEU A 70 16.11 8.48 5.51
N GLU A 71 14.86 8.91 5.35
CA GLU A 71 14.39 9.64 4.16
C GLU A 71 13.29 10.64 4.55
N ASP A 72 13.40 11.87 4.04
CA ASP A 72 12.52 13.01 4.33
C ASP A 72 11.12 12.88 3.66
N GLU A 73 10.83 11.73 3.05
CA GLU A 73 9.63 11.46 2.26
C GLU A 73 8.83 10.24 2.75
N PHE A 74 7.56 10.20 2.37
CA PHE A 74 6.72 9.02 2.50
C PHE A 74 7.31 7.89 1.63
N SER A 75 7.84 6.83 2.24
CA SER A 75 8.28 5.64 1.49
C SER A 75 7.07 4.78 1.04
N LEU A 76 6.23 5.34 0.18
CA LEU A 76 5.14 4.65 -0.48
C LEU A 76 5.57 4.25 -1.89
N PHE A 77 5.03 3.14 -2.40
CA PHE A 77 5.25 2.79 -3.80
C PHE A 77 4.60 3.86 -4.70
N PRO A 78 5.20 4.21 -5.85
CA PRO A 78 4.61 5.14 -6.80
C PRO A 78 3.18 4.73 -7.18
N GLY A 79 2.27 5.69 -7.22
CA GLY A 79 0.86 5.46 -7.52
C GLY A 79 0.03 5.01 -6.32
N THR A 80 0.60 4.90 -5.11
CA THR A 80 -0.14 4.53 -3.90
C THR A 80 -0.97 5.70 -3.41
N PHE A 81 -2.28 5.48 -3.23
CA PHE A 81 -3.15 6.45 -2.56
C PHE A 81 -2.92 6.43 -1.05
N TYR A 82 -2.82 7.60 -0.44
CA TYR A 82 -2.64 7.76 1.01
C TYR A 82 -3.55 8.84 1.58
N LEU A 83 -3.82 8.76 2.87
CA LEU A 83 -4.64 9.74 3.59
C LEU A 83 -3.84 11.02 3.81
N ASP A 84 -4.31 12.14 3.27
CA ASP A 84 -3.69 13.46 3.43
C ASP A 84 -4.23 14.21 4.65
N ILE A 85 -5.56 14.24 4.83
CA ILE A 85 -6.18 14.92 5.98
C ILE A 85 -7.55 14.34 6.31
N ILE A 86 -7.88 14.38 7.60
CA ILE A 86 -9.23 14.23 8.14
C ILE A 86 -9.68 15.63 8.58
N ASP A 87 -10.70 16.18 7.94
CA ASP A 87 -11.16 17.52 8.27
C ASP A 87 -12.10 17.57 9.50
N GLU A 88 -12.54 18.76 9.86
CA GLU A 88 -13.44 19.07 10.98
C GLU A 88 -14.77 18.31 10.96
N LYS A 89 -15.20 17.84 9.77
CA LYS A 89 -16.42 17.04 9.58
C LYS A 89 -16.10 15.56 9.44
N TYR A 90 -14.91 15.14 9.85
CA TYR A 90 -14.41 13.77 9.74
C TYR A 90 -14.31 13.26 8.29
N ARG A 91 -14.30 14.16 7.29
CA ARG A 91 -14.14 13.78 5.88
C ARG A 91 -12.68 13.46 5.61
N ARG A 92 -12.43 12.37 4.89
CA ARG A 92 -11.09 11.87 4.56
C ARG A 92 -10.73 12.26 3.14
N TYR A 93 -9.58 12.91 2.98
CA TYR A 93 -9.04 13.29 1.68
C TYR A 93 -7.79 12.49 1.40
N TYR A 94 -7.66 12.05 0.15
CA TYR A 94 -6.58 11.17 -0.28
C TYR A 94 -5.79 11.83 -1.41
N LEU A 95 -4.48 11.65 -1.38
CA LEU A 95 -3.56 12.01 -2.45
C LEU A 95 -2.87 10.75 -2.97
N GLN A 96 -2.17 10.88 -4.10
CA GLN A 96 -1.38 9.80 -4.69
C GLN A 96 0.10 10.16 -4.59
N ALA A 97 0.94 9.20 -4.18
CA ALA A 97 2.40 9.33 -4.14
C ALA A 97 3.03 9.14 -5.53
#